data_AF-A0A7V5LDD4-F1
#
_entry.id   AF-A0A7V5LDD4-F1
#
_cell.length_a   1.000
_cell.length_b   1.000
_cell.length_c   1.000
_cell.angle_alpha   90.00
_cell.angle_beta   90.00
_cell.angle_gamma   90.00
#
_symmetry.space_group_name_H-M   'P 1'
#
loop_
_entity.id
_entity.type
_entity.pdbx_description
1 polymer ?
#
loop_
_entity_poly.entity_id
_entity_poly.type
_entity_poly.pdbx_seq_one_letter_code
_entity_poly.pdbx_strand_id
1 'polypeptide(L)'
;MAVKVYKKNTAGRRNMSIVNSSMGTDKKPEKSLLAKKKSRAGRSKGKISGRHQGGGHKQRYRLVDFLQNKLGIFGKVVAIERDPSRSAFIALVNYEDGDK
;
A
#
# COMPACT_ATOMS: atom_id res chain seq x y z
N MET A 1 10.07 10.03 7.33
CA MET A 1 10.52 9.58 5.98
C MET A 1 11.14 10.76 5.27
N ALA A 2 12.30 10.56 4.65
CA ALA A 2 12.92 11.63 3.89
C ALA A 2 12.08 11.98 2.64
N VAL A 3 11.91 13.26 2.35
CA VAL A 3 11.27 13.72 1.12
C VAL A 3 12.35 13.97 0.08
N LYS A 4 12.22 13.35 -1.09
CA LYS A 4 13.10 13.59 -2.24
C LYS A 4 12.47 14.64 -3.13
N VAL A 5 13.10 15.82 -3.19
CA VAL A 5 12.74 16.89 -4.12
C VAL A 5 13.53 16.69 -5.41
N TYR A 6 12.85 16.76 -6.56
CA TYR A 6 13.50 16.57 -7.87
C TYR A 6 14.22 17.84 -8.34
N LYS A 7 15.25 17.67 -9.19
CA LYS A 7 15.86 18.79 -9.93
C LYS A 7 14.84 19.40 -10.88
N LYS A 8 14.87 20.73 -11.01
CA LYS A 8 13.90 21.55 -11.77
C LYS A 8 14.15 21.53 -13.29
N ASN A 9 14.38 20.35 -13.86
CA ASN A 9 14.76 20.20 -15.28
C ASN A 9 13.57 20.32 -16.24
N THR A 10 12.34 20.12 -15.77
CA THR A 10 11.12 20.26 -16.58
C THR A 10 10.03 20.97 -15.77
N ALA A 11 9.07 21.61 -16.45
CA ALA A 11 7.97 22.33 -15.80
C ALA A 11 7.15 21.42 -14.85
N GLY A 12 6.86 20.19 -15.27
CA GLY A 12 6.12 19.22 -14.45
C GLY A 12 6.87 18.71 -13.22
N ARG A 13 8.21 18.72 -13.23
CA ARG A 13 9.03 18.28 -12.09
C ARG A 13 9.42 19.41 -11.13
N ARG A 14 9.18 20.67 -11.48
CA ARG A 14 9.68 21.86 -10.75
C ARG A 14 9.29 21.90 -9.26
N ASN A 15 8.05 21.52 -8.96
CA ASN A 15 7.49 21.48 -7.60
C ASN A 15 7.21 20.03 -7.14
N MET A 16 7.72 19.03 -7.89
CA MET A 16 7.43 17.63 -7.61
C MET A 16 8.38 17.09 -6.54
N SER A 17 7.79 16.44 -5.54
CA SER A 17 8.50 15.70 -4.51
C SER A 17 7.89 14.32 -4.32
N ILE A 18 8.70 13.34 -3.92
CA ILE A 18 8.23 12.02 -3.54
C ILE A 18 8.71 11.64 -2.15
N VAL A 19 7.99 10.72 -1.51
CA VAL A 19 8.44 10.07 -0.29
C VAL A 19 9.56 9.09 -0.65
N ASN A 20 10.68 9.16 0.05
CA ASN A 20 11.76 8.19 -0.12
C ASN A 20 11.30 6.81 0.38
N SER A 21 11.45 5.79 -0.46
CA SER A 21 11.10 4.40 -0.17
C SER A 21 12.20 3.62 0.54
N SER A 22 13.26 4.26 1.05
CA SER A 22 14.41 3.60 1.67
C SER A 22 14.09 2.71 2.89
N MET A 23 12.94 2.90 3.54
CA MET A 23 12.47 1.98 4.59
C MET A 23 11.84 0.70 4.04
N GLY A 24 11.42 0.69 2.78
CA GLY A 24 10.78 -0.45 2.16
C GLY A 24 11.81 -1.52 1.80
N THR A 25 11.51 -2.77 2.13
CA THR A 25 12.29 -3.91 1.65
C THR A 25 11.94 -4.18 0.18
N ASP A 26 12.93 -4.42 -0.68
CA ASP A 26 12.74 -4.79 -2.10
C ASP A 26 12.26 -6.24 -2.25
N LYS A 27 11.13 -6.57 -1.63
CA LYS A 27 10.46 -7.85 -1.76
C LYS A 27 9.14 -7.68 -2.50
N LYS A 28 8.80 -8.69 -3.31
CA LYS A 28 7.46 -8.79 -3.91
C LYS A 28 6.45 -9.07 -2.79
N PRO A 29 5.22 -8.53 -2.88
CA PRO A 29 4.20 -8.77 -1.86
C PRO A 29 3.83 -10.26 -1.78
N GLU A 30 3.51 -10.72 -0.57
CA GLU A 30 3.16 -12.12 -0.30
C GLU A 30 1.89 -12.52 -1.06
N LYS A 31 1.98 -13.58 -1.87
CA LYS A 31 0.94 -13.96 -2.83
C LYS A 31 -0.37 -14.39 -2.16
N SER A 32 -0.30 -15.04 -1.00
CA SER A 32 -1.47 -15.49 -0.22
C SER A 32 -2.29 -14.34 0.35
N LEU A 33 -1.64 -13.20 0.65
CA LEU A 33 -2.26 -12.02 1.26
C LEU A 33 -2.74 -10.98 0.23
N LEU A 34 -2.82 -11.35 -1.05
CA LEU A 34 -3.26 -10.48 -2.14
C LEU A 34 -4.68 -10.80 -2.61
N ALA A 35 -5.55 -9.79 -2.55
CA ALA A 35 -6.91 -9.85 -3.07
C ALA A 35 -7.12 -8.90 -4.27
N LYS A 36 -8.11 -9.23 -5.11
CA LYS A 36 -8.53 -8.36 -6.23
C LYS A 36 -9.27 -7.14 -5.70
N LYS A 37 -8.75 -5.93 -5.97
CA LYS A 37 -9.44 -4.66 -5.70
C LYS A 37 -10.24 -4.24 -6.91
N LYS A 38 -11.57 -4.30 -6.85
CA LYS A 38 -12.44 -3.80 -7.94
C LYS A 38 -12.60 -2.28 -7.81
N SER A 39 -12.24 -1.54 -8.86
CA SER A 39 -12.56 -0.11 -8.94
C SER A 39 -14.01 0.07 -9.36
N ARG A 40 -14.75 0.93 -8.65
CA ARG A 40 -16.10 1.36 -9.01
C ARG A 40 -16.13 2.70 -9.76
N ALA A 41 -14.97 3.37 -9.90
CA ALA A 41 -14.84 4.69 -10.53
C ALA A 41 -15.93 5.69 -10.06
N GLY A 42 -16.17 5.74 -8.75
CA GLY A 42 -17.15 6.65 -8.13
C GLY A 42 -18.62 6.32 -8.37
N ARG A 43 -18.96 5.14 -8.90
CA ARG A 43 -20.34 4.78 -9.27
C ARG A 43 -21.03 3.82 -8.30
N SER A 44 -22.34 4.02 -8.12
CA SER A 44 -23.28 3.13 -7.45
C SER A 44 -24.54 2.98 -8.29
N LYS A 45 -25.01 1.75 -8.52
CA LYS A 45 -26.16 1.44 -9.41
C LYS A 45 -26.06 2.12 -10.81
N GLY A 46 -24.85 2.21 -11.35
CA GLY A 46 -24.57 2.84 -12.65
C GLY A 46 -24.47 4.37 -12.63
N LYS A 47 -24.85 5.04 -11.53
CA LYS A 47 -24.82 6.50 -11.39
C LYS A 47 -23.58 6.96 -10.65
N ILE A 48 -23.05 8.14 -10.99
CA ILE A 48 -21.93 8.76 -10.27
C ILE A 48 -22.45 9.22 -8.90
N SER A 49 -21.97 8.58 -7.84
CA SER A 49 -22.23 8.99 -6.45
C SER A 49 -21.03 9.72 -5.84
N GLY A 50 -19.82 9.38 -6.27
CA GLY A 50 -18.58 10.08 -5.91
C GLY A 50 -17.92 10.71 -7.14
N ARG A 51 -17.77 12.03 -7.13
CA ARG A 51 -17.10 12.77 -8.22
C ARG A 51 -15.58 12.63 -8.16
N HIS A 52 -14.91 12.92 -9.27
CA HIS A 52 -13.44 12.92 -9.41
C HIS A 52 -12.75 11.58 -9.09
N GLN A 53 -13.42 10.46 -9.39
CA GLN A 53 -12.90 9.10 -9.19
C GLN A 53 -12.85 8.34 -10.52
N GLY A 54 -11.67 7.86 -10.93
CA GLY A 54 -11.48 7.10 -12.18
C GLY A 54 -10.06 7.24 -12.73
N GLY A 55 -9.63 6.33 -13.63
CA GLY A 55 -8.36 6.44 -14.36
C GLY A 55 -7.06 6.09 -13.61
N GLY A 56 -7.13 5.76 -12.32
CA GLY A 56 -5.95 5.37 -11.53
C GLY A 56 -5.32 4.03 -11.94
N HIS A 57 -4.04 3.85 -11.63
CA HIS A 57 -3.31 2.60 -11.86
C HIS A 57 -3.98 1.40 -11.16
N LYS A 58 -3.94 0.22 -11.78
CA LYS A 58 -4.53 -1.01 -11.22
C LYS A 58 -3.80 -1.40 -9.93
N GLN A 59 -4.56 -1.69 -8.87
CA GLN A 59 -4.03 -2.06 -7.57
C GLN A 59 -4.52 -3.45 -7.16
N ARG A 60 -3.70 -4.20 -6.43
CA ARG A 60 -4.14 -5.34 -5.63
C ARG A 60 -4.34 -4.88 -4.19
N TYR A 61 -5.36 -5.41 -3.53
CA TYR A 61 -5.59 -5.14 -2.12
C TYR A 61 -4.71 -6.09 -1.29
N ARG A 62 -4.06 -5.56 -0.26
CA ARG A 62 -3.33 -6.38 0.71
C ARG A 62 -4.20 -6.57 1.93
N LEU A 63 -4.44 -7.83 2.26
CA LEU A 63 -5.15 -8.21 3.49
C LEU A 63 -4.27 -7.77 4.66
N VAL A 64 -4.84 -6.95 5.54
CA VAL A 64 -4.18 -6.47 6.75
C VAL A 64 -5.02 -6.90 7.92
N ASP A 65 -4.35 -7.46 8.93
CA ASP A 65 -4.95 -7.74 10.21
C ASP A 65 -5.09 -6.44 11.01
N PHE A 66 -6.34 -6.00 11.17
CA PHE A 66 -6.69 -4.86 12.02
C PHE A 66 -7.18 -5.29 13.40
N LEU A 67 -7.44 -6.59 13.62
CA LEU A 67 -7.96 -7.09 14.89
C LEU A 67 -6.82 -7.43 15.87
N GLN A 68 -5.69 -7.94 15.37
CA GLN A 68 -4.52 -8.30 16.19
C GLN A 68 -4.87 -9.24 17.35
N ASN A 69 -5.65 -10.28 17.07
CA ASN A 69 -6.14 -11.21 18.10
C ASN A 69 -5.08 -12.22 18.59
N LYS A 70 -3.88 -12.24 18.00
CA LYS A 70 -2.79 -13.16 18.37
C LYS A 70 -2.02 -12.62 19.59
N LEU A 71 -2.61 -12.79 20.77
CA LEU A 71 -1.99 -12.40 22.05
C LEU A 71 -1.00 -13.47 22.51
N GLY A 72 0.19 -13.05 22.96
CA GLY A 72 1.20 -13.94 23.53
C GLY A 72 2.00 -14.77 22.51
N ILE A 73 1.74 -14.60 21.22
CA ILE A 73 2.49 -15.27 20.14
C ILE A 73 3.53 -14.30 19.60
N PHE A 74 4.80 -14.70 19.61
CA PHE A 74 5.86 -13.87 19.05
C PHE A 74 5.78 -13.86 17.51
N GLY A 75 6.00 -12.67 16.94
CA GLY A 75 6.02 -12.45 15.50
C GLY A 75 7.29 -11.74 15.09
N LYS A 76 7.98 -12.26 14.06
CA LYS A 76 9.15 -11.63 13.48
C LYS A 76 8.75 -10.75 12.31
N VAL A 77 9.15 -9.48 12.34
CA VAL A 77 8.99 -8.58 11.18
C VAL A 77 9.98 -8.99 10.08
N VAL A 78 9.45 -9.42 8.94
CA VAL A 78 10.24 -9.96 7.81
C VAL A 78 10.48 -8.93 6.70
N ALA A 79 9.54 -8.01 6.54
CA ALA A 79 9.61 -6.96 5.53
C ALA A 79 8.73 -5.76 5.91
N ILE A 80 9.13 -4.58 5.45
CA ILE A 80 8.30 -3.38 5.47
C ILE A 80 8.00 -3.03 4.01
N GLU A 81 6.73 -2.87 3.66
CA GLU A 81 6.32 -2.69 2.27
C GLU A 81 5.41 -1.48 2.06
N ARG A 82 5.51 -0.89 0.87
CA ARG A 82 4.58 0.14 0.40
C ARG A 82 3.28 -0.48 -0.08
N ASP A 83 2.15 -0.10 0.51
CA ASP A 83 0.82 -0.53 0.06
C ASP A 83 0.15 0.55 -0.80
N PRO A 84 -0.28 0.25 -2.05
CA PRO A 84 -0.93 1.23 -2.93
C PRO A 84 -2.35 1.63 -2.49
N SER A 85 -2.98 0.87 -1.60
CA SER A 85 -4.35 1.09 -1.11
C SER A 85 -4.44 2.08 0.06
N ARG A 86 -3.32 2.47 0.68
CA ARG A 86 -3.27 3.36 1.83
C ARG A 86 -1.99 4.21 1.87
N SER A 87 -1.96 5.21 2.76
CA SER A 87 -0.80 6.09 2.93
C SER A 87 0.31 5.47 3.78
N ALA A 88 -0.03 4.61 4.74
CA ALA A 88 0.92 3.94 5.63
C ALA A 88 1.68 2.80 4.93
N PHE A 89 2.87 2.49 5.46
CA PHE A 89 3.58 1.25 5.14
C PHE A 89 2.99 0.11 5.96
N ILE A 90 3.14 -1.11 5.46
CA ILE A 90 2.74 -2.32 6.19
C ILE A 90 3.96 -3.14 6.55
N ALA A 91 3.88 -3.87 7.66
CA ALA A 91 4.85 -4.87 8.03
C ALA A 91 4.31 -6.26 7.68
N LEU A 92 5.13 -7.08 7.04
CA LEU A 92 4.91 -8.51 6.93
C LEU A 92 5.48 -9.16 8.20
N VAL A 93 4.63 -9.85 8.95
CA VAL A 93 5.00 -10.50 10.20
C VAL A 93 4.87 -12.00 10.01
N ASN A 94 5.91 -12.76 10.34
CA ASN A 94 5.81 -14.21 10.43
C ASN A 94 5.66 -14.57 11.91
N TYR A 95 4.55 -15.18 12.27
CA TYR A 95 4.32 -15.68 13.62
C TYR A 95 4.98 -17.05 13.81
N GLU A 96 5.28 -17.41 15.06
CA GLU A 96 5.89 -18.70 15.40
C GLU A 96 4.99 -19.91 15.05
N ASP A 97 3.67 -19.71 15.02
CA ASP A 97 2.70 -20.72 14.60
C ASP A 97 2.65 -20.95 13.09
N GLY A 98 3.46 -20.22 12.31
CA GLY A 98 3.57 -20.35 10.86
C GLY A 98 2.64 -19.44 10.07
N ASP A 99 1.74 -18.70 10.74
CA ASP A 99 0.88 -17.72 10.09
C ASP A 99 1.66 -16.45 9.69
N LYS A 100 1.10 -15.75 8.70
CA LYS A 100 1.67 -14.52 8.12
C LYS A 100 0.62 -13.45 7.87
#